data_AF-A0A2A2J1N3-F1
#
_entry.id   AF-A0A2A2J1N3-F1
#
_cell.length_a   1.000
_cell.length_b   1.000
_cell.length_c   1.000
_cell.angle_alpha   90.00
_cell.angle_beta   90.00
_cell.angle_gamma   90.00
#
_symmetry.space_group_name_H-M   'P 1'
#
loop_
_entity.id
_entity.type
_entity.pdbx_description
1 polymer ?
#
loop_
_entity_poly.entity_id
_entity_poly.type
_entity_poly.pdbx_seq_one_letter_code
_entity_poly.pdbx_strand_id
1 'polypeptide(L)'
;MATTIPGSLVNKAKKHFMGMPAPSGYVPGVGRGATGFTTRSDIGPARDSTDVPEAGPVGPAPKKAKEDVVKTKKEEDRDEATDELNDANYDEFEGYGGSLFSHDPYEKDDEEADEIYAAVDSRQDERRKEHR
;
A
#
# COMPACT_ATOMS: atom_id res chain seq x y z
N MET A 1 -16.39 -46.72 8.34
CA MET A 1 -17.39 -45.98 9.14
C MET A 1 -16.96 -44.52 9.15
N ALA A 2 -17.53 -43.68 8.28
CA ALA A 2 -17.13 -42.28 8.15
C ALA A 2 -18.01 -41.41 9.07
N THR A 3 -17.40 -40.79 10.08
CA THR A 3 -18.06 -39.90 11.04
C THR A 3 -18.37 -38.57 10.37
N THR A 4 -19.64 -38.32 10.07
CA THR A 4 -20.15 -37.06 9.54
C THR A 4 -20.45 -36.10 10.70
N ILE A 5 -19.68 -35.02 10.80
CA ILE A 5 -19.92 -33.94 11.76
C ILE A 5 -21.15 -33.13 11.30
N PRO A 6 -22.24 -33.08 12.07
CA PRO A 6 -23.45 -32.36 11.69
C PRO A 6 -23.24 -30.85 11.93
N GLY A 7 -22.97 -30.11 10.86
CA GLY A 7 -22.85 -28.64 10.94
C GLY A 7 -22.09 -27.94 9.82
N SER A 8 -21.42 -28.65 8.90
CA SER A 8 -20.72 -27.98 7.80
C SER A 8 -21.69 -27.59 6.67
N LEU A 9 -22.26 -26.39 6.77
CA LEU A 9 -22.98 -25.67 5.70
C LEU A 9 -22.04 -25.21 4.58
N VAL A 10 -20.99 -25.97 4.27
CA VAL A 10 -20.07 -25.66 3.16
C VAL A 10 -20.56 -26.44 1.95
N ASN A 11 -21.20 -25.72 1.02
CA ASN A 11 -21.54 -26.24 -0.30
C ASN A 11 -20.27 -26.82 -0.95
N LYS A 12 -20.18 -28.16 -1.03
CA LYS A 12 -19.01 -28.90 -1.50
C LYS A 12 -18.60 -28.56 -2.96
N ALA A 13 -19.49 -27.88 -3.70
CA ALA A 13 -19.32 -27.44 -5.08
C ALA A 13 -18.74 -26.01 -5.24
N LYS A 14 -18.73 -25.18 -4.19
CA LYS A 14 -18.13 -23.82 -4.21
C LYS A 14 -16.92 -23.78 -3.29
N LYS A 15 -15.83 -24.40 -3.74
CA LYS A 15 -14.56 -24.46 -3.00
C LYS A 15 -13.46 -23.57 -3.58
N HIS A 16 -13.74 -22.91 -4.70
CA HIS A 16 -12.74 -22.08 -5.35
C HIS A 16 -12.90 -20.64 -4.88
N PHE A 17 -11.92 -20.15 -4.14
CA PHE A 17 -11.85 -18.76 -3.70
C PHE A 17 -11.52 -17.82 -4.87
N MET A 18 -10.68 -18.25 -5.82
CA MET A 18 -10.34 -17.41 -6.96
C MET A 18 -11.56 -17.24 -7.87
N GLY A 19 -12.05 -16.00 -7.96
CA GLY A 19 -13.23 -15.62 -8.75
C GLY A 19 -14.51 -15.40 -7.94
N MET A 20 -14.53 -15.64 -6.63
CA MET A 20 -15.61 -15.16 -5.78
C MET A 20 -15.32 -13.69 -5.38
N PRO A 21 -16.32 -12.79 -5.42
CA PRO A 21 -16.12 -11.43 -4.93
C PRO A 21 -15.81 -11.45 -3.43
N ALA A 22 -15.02 -10.48 -2.96
CA ALA A 22 -14.68 -10.35 -1.55
C ALA A 22 -15.97 -10.26 -0.70
N PRO A 23 -16.02 -10.91 0.48
CA PRO A 23 -17.16 -10.80 1.38
C PRO A 23 -17.42 -9.33 1.76
N SER A 24 -18.69 -8.93 1.72
CA SER A 24 -19.10 -7.56 2.07
C SER A 24 -18.66 -7.20 3.49
N GLY A 25 -17.93 -6.08 3.64
CA GLY A 25 -17.44 -5.59 4.93
C GLY A 25 -16.18 -6.29 5.45
N TYR A 26 -15.58 -7.21 4.69
CA TYR A 26 -14.27 -7.76 5.03
C TYR A 26 -13.17 -6.74 4.75
N VAL A 27 -12.36 -6.44 5.77
CA VAL A 27 -11.17 -5.59 5.65
C VAL A 27 -9.94 -6.51 5.56
N PRO A 28 -9.11 -6.45 4.51
CA PRO A 28 -7.90 -7.27 4.42
C PRO A 28 -6.96 -6.99 5.60
N GLY A 29 -6.30 -8.03 6.13
CA GLY A 29 -5.51 -7.92 7.37
C GLY A 29 -6.40 -8.02 8.61
N VAL A 30 -7.25 -7.03 8.82
CA VAL A 30 -8.09 -6.88 10.02
C VAL A 30 -9.14 -8.00 10.13
N GLY A 31 -9.81 -8.36 9.04
CA GLY A 31 -10.90 -9.34 9.04
C GLY A 31 -10.46 -10.78 9.36
N ARG A 32 -9.15 -11.07 9.33
CA ARG A 32 -8.55 -12.32 9.82
C ARG A 32 -7.88 -12.19 11.18
N GLY A 33 -7.94 -11.01 11.80
CA GLY A 33 -7.24 -10.69 13.05
C GLY A 33 -5.74 -10.50 12.90
N ALA A 34 -5.23 -10.20 11.70
CA ALA A 34 -3.82 -9.88 11.54
C ALA A 34 -3.55 -8.45 11.98
N THR A 35 -2.62 -8.31 12.93
CA THR A 35 -2.05 -7.05 13.38
C THR A 35 -0.57 -7.05 13.03
N GLY A 36 -0.02 -5.89 12.64
CA GLY A 36 1.42 -5.74 12.45
C GLY A 36 2.17 -5.99 13.76
N PHE A 37 3.41 -6.48 13.70
CA PHE A 37 4.26 -6.54 14.88
C PHE A 37 4.56 -5.11 15.34
N THR A 38 4.43 -4.87 16.65
CA THR A 38 4.85 -3.61 17.24
C THR A 38 6.36 -3.62 17.43
N THR A 39 7.05 -2.62 16.88
CA THR A 39 8.47 -2.41 17.14
C THR A 39 8.67 -1.47 18.32
N ARG A 40 9.90 -1.41 18.84
CA ARG A 40 10.26 -0.47 19.92
C ARG A 40 10.02 1.00 19.54
N SER A 41 10.09 1.32 18.24
CA SER A 41 9.85 2.67 17.73
C SER A 41 8.37 3.07 17.77
N ASP A 42 7.43 2.11 17.60
CA ASP A 42 5.98 2.37 17.53
C ASP A 42 5.37 2.72 18.89
N ILE A 43 5.93 2.13 19.95
CA ILE A 43 5.37 2.22 21.31
C ILE A 43 5.95 3.42 22.09
N GLY A 44 7.16 3.85 21.70
CA GLY A 44 7.93 4.86 22.43
C GLY A 44 8.48 4.34 23.78
N PRO A 45 9.29 5.12 24.49
CA PRO A 45 9.97 4.70 25.72
C PRO A 45 9.05 4.47 26.93
N ALA A 46 7.74 4.71 26.80
CA ALA A 46 6.82 4.89 27.94
C ALA A 46 5.61 3.94 27.98
N ARG A 47 5.52 2.89 27.13
CA ARG A 47 4.44 1.90 27.27
C ARG A 47 4.99 0.46 27.30
N ASP A 48 4.37 -0.35 28.16
CA ASP A 48 4.60 -1.79 28.27
C ASP A 48 4.03 -2.54 27.06
N SER A 49 4.75 -3.57 26.58
CA SER A 49 4.39 -4.37 25.40
C SER A 49 3.09 -5.19 25.54
N THR A 50 2.42 -5.11 26.69
CA THR A 50 1.17 -5.83 27.02
C THR A 50 -0.09 -5.06 26.64
N ASP A 51 0.03 -3.77 26.27
CA ASP A 51 -1.10 -2.91 25.90
C ASP A 51 -1.40 -2.97 24.39
N VAL A 52 -1.53 -4.19 23.87
CA VAL A 52 -2.10 -4.41 22.53
C VAL A 52 -3.59 -4.13 22.64
N PRO A 53 -4.19 -3.24 21.82
CA PRO A 53 -5.64 -3.10 21.82
C PRO A 53 -6.24 -4.46 21.43
N GLU A 54 -6.86 -5.11 22.41
CA GLU A 54 -7.74 -6.25 22.20
C GLU A 54 -8.67 -5.90 21.05
N ALA A 55 -8.61 -6.68 19.98
CA ALA A 55 -9.34 -6.48 18.75
C ALA A 55 -10.78 -6.00 19.05
N GLY A 56 -11.06 -4.74 18.69
CA GLY A 56 -12.38 -4.16 18.82
C GLY A 56 -13.45 -5.05 18.18
N PRO A 57 -14.71 -4.95 18.66
CA PRO A 57 -15.66 -6.05 18.69
C PRO A 57 -15.87 -6.73 17.34
N VAL A 58 -15.72 -8.06 17.37
CA VAL A 58 -16.19 -8.99 16.34
C VAL A 58 -17.71 -8.84 16.21
N GLY A 59 -18.18 -7.98 15.31
CA GLY A 59 -19.60 -7.83 15.01
C GLY A 59 -19.93 -6.68 14.05
N PRO A 60 -20.98 -6.80 13.22
CA PRO A 60 -21.28 -5.81 12.19
C PRO A 60 -21.80 -4.52 12.85
N ALA A 61 -21.13 -3.39 12.61
CA ALA A 61 -21.63 -2.09 13.02
C ALA A 61 -22.96 -1.76 12.29
N PRO A 62 -23.91 -1.06 12.97
CA PRO A 62 -25.26 -0.87 12.48
C PRO A 62 -25.34 0.12 11.31
N LYS A 63 -26.22 -0.21 10.37
CA LYS A 63 -26.54 0.60 9.19
C LYS A 63 -27.09 1.97 9.58
N LYS A 64 -26.49 3.05 9.08
CA LYS A 64 -27.20 4.30 8.77
C LYS A 64 -27.01 4.65 7.31
N ALA A 65 -28.13 4.63 6.60
CA ALA A 65 -28.34 5.24 5.28
C ALA A 65 -28.44 6.78 5.48
N LYS A 66 -28.18 7.69 4.54
CA LYS A 66 -28.32 7.72 3.08
C LYS A 66 -27.46 8.85 2.49
N GLU A 67 -27.08 8.64 1.22
CA GLU A 67 -27.04 9.61 0.10
C GLU A 67 -26.15 10.86 0.19
N ASP A 68 -25.07 10.87 -0.60
CA ASP A 68 -24.90 11.84 -1.68
C ASP A 68 -23.94 11.27 -2.75
N VAL A 69 -24.47 11.15 -3.97
CA VAL A 69 -23.76 10.80 -5.19
C VAL A 69 -23.01 12.05 -5.66
N VAL A 70 -21.69 11.94 -5.91
CA VAL A 70 -20.92 12.50 -7.04
C VAL A 70 -19.42 12.52 -6.68
N LYS A 71 -18.57 12.06 -7.61
CA LYS A 71 -17.08 12.13 -7.64
C LYS A 71 -16.39 11.35 -6.51
N THR A 72 -15.70 10.24 -6.75
CA THR A 72 -14.54 10.15 -7.64
C THR A 72 -14.24 8.65 -7.83
N LYS A 73 -14.48 8.14 -9.05
CA LYS A 73 -13.82 6.91 -9.51
C LYS A 73 -12.44 7.33 -10.02
N LYS A 74 -11.42 7.32 -9.15
CA LYS A 74 -9.97 7.19 -9.47
C LYS A 74 -9.14 7.47 -8.20
N GLU A 75 -9.34 6.70 -7.14
CA GLU A 75 -8.46 6.72 -5.95
C GLU A 75 -8.17 5.29 -5.45
N GLU A 76 -8.03 4.33 -6.37
CA GLU A 76 -7.61 2.96 -6.05
C GLU A 76 -6.25 2.59 -6.67
N ASP A 77 -5.54 3.55 -7.29
CA ASP A 77 -4.15 3.41 -7.81
C ASP A 77 -3.16 4.33 -7.05
N ARG A 78 -3.53 4.80 -5.85
CA ARG A 78 -2.68 5.70 -5.04
C ARG A 78 -2.04 5.00 -3.84
N ASP A 79 -2.07 3.68 -3.81
CA ASP A 79 -1.50 2.85 -2.73
C ASP A 79 -0.56 1.75 -3.25
N GLU A 80 -0.22 1.76 -4.56
CA GLU A 80 0.67 0.75 -5.18
C GLU A 80 2.09 1.26 -5.47
N ALA A 81 2.42 2.50 -5.10
CA ALA A 81 3.77 2.81 -4.65
C ALA A 81 3.82 2.51 -3.13
N THR A 82 3.61 1.24 -2.77
CA THR A 82 4.38 0.76 -1.62
C THR A 82 5.81 0.99 -2.08
N ASP A 83 6.42 2.09 -1.62
CA ASP A 83 7.84 2.36 -1.81
C ASP A 83 8.50 0.99 -1.72
N GLU A 84 9.20 0.56 -2.77
CA GLU A 84 9.80 -0.75 -2.79
C GLU A 84 10.93 -0.73 -1.75
N LEU A 85 10.57 -0.77 -0.47
CA LEU A 85 11.43 -0.67 0.70
C LEU A 85 12.01 -2.05 0.99
N ASN A 86 12.43 -2.70 -0.08
CA ASN A 86 13.11 -3.98 -0.03
C ASN A 86 14.60 -3.74 -0.26
N ASP A 87 15.42 -4.63 0.27
CA ASP A 87 16.88 -4.53 0.14
C ASP A 87 17.37 -4.64 -1.32
N ALA A 88 16.53 -5.10 -2.25
CA ALA A 88 16.89 -5.19 -3.67
C ALA A 88 16.77 -3.84 -4.42
N ASN A 89 15.91 -2.93 -3.92
CA ASN A 89 15.77 -1.57 -4.41
C ASN A 89 16.55 -0.56 -3.56
N TYR A 90 17.17 -0.99 -2.45
CA TYR A 90 18.04 -0.17 -1.63
C TYR A 90 19.50 -0.28 -2.07
N ASP A 91 20.14 0.85 -2.34
CA ASP A 91 21.58 1.00 -2.49
C ASP A 91 22.17 1.83 -1.34
N GLU A 92 23.37 1.48 -0.88
CA GLU A 92 24.00 2.17 0.26
C GLU A 92 24.41 3.61 -0.08
N PHE A 93 24.69 3.90 -1.35
CA PHE A 93 25.11 5.23 -1.80
C PHE A 93 23.91 6.08 -2.25
N GLU A 94 23.03 5.54 -3.10
CA GLU A 94 21.91 6.27 -3.70
C GLU A 94 20.60 6.16 -2.89
N GLY A 95 20.52 5.23 -1.93
CA GLY A 95 19.32 5.00 -1.11
C GLY A 95 18.29 4.12 -1.81
N TYR A 96 17.00 4.33 -1.53
CA TYR A 96 15.94 3.60 -2.22
C TYR A 96 15.75 4.15 -3.63
N GLY A 97 15.72 3.26 -4.63
CA GLY A 97 15.39 3.61 -5.99
C GLY A 97 13.96 4.13 -6.12
N GLY A 98 13.76 5.05 -7.06
CA GLY A 98 12.49 5.73 -7.31
C GLY A 98 12.58 7.24 -7.13
N SER A 99 11.78 7.98 -7.91
CA SER A 99 11.70 9.44 -7.80
C SER A 99 10.50 9.84 -6.95
N LEU A 100 10.76 10.45 -5.79
CA LEU A 100 9.75 10.92 -4.84
C LEU A 100 8.84 12.02 -5.41
N PHE A 101 9.35 12.83 -6.35
CA PHE A 101 8.69 14.06 -6.82
C PHE A 101 7.81 13.85 -8.06
N SER A 102 7.66 12.61 -8.53
CA SER A 102 6.91 12.29 -9.76
C SER A 102 5.39 12.45 -9.63
N HIS A 103 4.88 12.71 -8.44
CA HIS A 103 3.45 12.74 -8.13
C HIS A 103 2.90 14.15 -7.91
N ASP A 104 3.77 15.14 -7.75
CA ASP A 104 3.35 16.51 -7.55
C ASP A 104 2.82 17.12 -8.86
N PRO A 105 1.93 18.12 -8.80
CA PRO A 105 1.44 18.81 -9.99
C PRO A 105 2.62 19.40 -10.76
N TYR A 106 2.78 18.97 -12.02
CA TYR A 106 3.84 19.46 -12.90
C TYR A 106 3.29 20.58 -13.78
N GLU A 107 3.83 21.77 -13.61
CA GLU A 107 3.44 22.98 -14.33
C GLU A 107 4.41 23.26 -15.50
N LYS A 108 4.09 24.30 -16.28
CA LYS A 108 4.85 24.62 -17.50
C LYS A 108 6.24 25.18 -17.19
N ASP A 109 6.39 25.87 -16.07
CA ASP A 109 7.67 26.36 -15.55
C ASP A 109 8.55 25.22 -15.03
N ASP A 110 7.97 24.14 -14.49
CA ASP A 110 8.72 22.92 -14.17
C ASP A 110 9.30 22.27 -15.44
N GLU A 111 8.52 22.21 -16.53
CA GLU A 111 8.99 21.72 -17.84
C GLU A 111 10.14 22.56 -18.39
N GLU A 112 10.02 23.89 -18.36
CA GLU A 112 11.08 24.80 -18.80
C GLU A 112 12.33 24.66 -17.92
N ALA A 113 12.17 24.48 -16.62
CA ALA A 113 13.28 24.25 -15.70
C ALA A 113 14.03 22.95 -16.02
N ASP A 114 13.29 21.85 -16.22
CA ASP A 114 13.88 20.55 -16.56
C ASP A 114 14.62 20.58 -17.89
N GLU A 115 14.10 21.28 -18.90
CA GLU A 115 14.80 21.50 -20.18
C GLU A 115 16.14 22.24 -19.97
N ILE A 116 16.15 23.29 -19.15
CA ILE A 116 17.36 24.07 -18.87
C ILE A 116 18.38 23.23 -18.10
N TYR A 117 17.96 22.51 -17.06
CA TYR A 117 18.85 21.67 -16.25
C TYR A 117 19.41 20.49 -17.06
N ALA A 118 18.60 19.85 -17.89
CA ALA A 118 19.05 18.79 -18.79
C ALA A 118 20.06 19.31 -19.83
N ALA A 119 19.88 20.53 -20.35
CA ALA A 119 20.83 21.17 -21.26
C ALA A 119 22.17 21.48 -20.57
N VAL A 120 22.14 21.91 -19.29
CA VAL A 120 23.34 22.12 -18.49
C VAL A 120 24.10 20.81 -18.30
N ASP A 121 23.43 19.73 -17.89
CA ASP A 121 24.07 18.43 -17.68
C ASP A 121 24.62 17.84 -18.97
N SER A 122 23.89 17.97 -20.08
CA SER A 122 24.36 17.58 -21.41
C SER A 122 25.67 18.30 -21.77
N ARG A 123 25.74 19.61 -21.54
CA ARG A 123 26.96 20.41 -21.76
C ARG A 123 28.10 20.00 -20.82
N GLN A 124 27.80 19.61 -19.58
CA GLN A 124 28.81 19.15 -18.64
C GLN A 124 29.42 17.82 -19.08
N ASP A 125 28.59 16.90 -19.58
CA ASP A 125 28.97 15.58 -20.07
C ASP A 125 29.71 15.62 -21.41
N GLU A 126 29.43 16.62 -22.25
CA GLU A 126 30.14 16.86 -23.52
C GLU A 126 31.67 16.99 -23.34
N ARG A 127 32.15 17.49 -22.19
CA ARG A 127 33.59 17.70 -21.92
C ARG A 127 34.45 16.45 -22.07
N ARG A 128 33.89 15.26 -21.87
CA ARG A 128 34.61 13.98 -22.01
C ARG A 128 33.86 12.98 -22.90
N LYS A 129 32.88 13.44 -23.67
CA LYS A 129 32.00 12.59 -24.47
C LYS A 129 32.75 11.72 -25.50
N GLU A 130 33.89 12.20 -26.02
CA GLU A 130 34.73 11.43 -26.96
C GLU A 130 35.55 10.30 -26.29
N HIS A 131 35.74 10.36 -24.97
CA HIS A 131 36.59 9.43 -24.20
C HIS A 131 35.82 8.50 -23.25
N ARG A 132 34.52 8.76 -23.04
CA ARG A 132 33.62 7.97 -22.19
C ARG A 132 33.08 6.78 -22.96
#